data_AF-A0A6H5IXI5-F1
#
_entry.id   AF-A0A6H5IXI5-F1
#
_cell.length_a   1.000
_cell.length_b   1.000
_cell.length_c   1.000
_cell.angle_alpha   90.00
_cell.angle_beta   90.00
_cell.angle_gamma   90.00
#
_symmetry.space_group_name_H-M   'P 1'
#
loop_
_entity.id
_entity.type
_entity.pdbx_description
1 polymer ?
#
loop_
_entity_poly.entity_id
_entity_poly.type
_entity_poly.pdbx_seq_one_letter_code
_entity_poly.pdbx_strand_id
1 'polypeptide(L)'
;MPSSTRDITVQYVKTALRKKVESHGSGVAEPDQRGKHHNRPFKYPEVVRNLIRAHIQNFPIIDSHYVRATTSKQFLPEELNVSMMSRMLMTEVRRAGIENVEISRHLYDHIFNTEFNLSFFTLKKDGYVSLLLHYTKILCSLQYKLSDWKI
;
A
#
# COMPACT_ATOMS: atom_id res chain seq x y z
N MET A 1 -15.82 -63.03 -1.14
CA MET A 1 -16.12 -61.62 -0.81
C MET A 1 -14.80 -60.90 -0.55
N PRO A 2 -14.32 -59.99 -1.41
CA PRO A 2 -13.12 -59.23 -1.08
C PRO A 2 -13.49 -58.09 -0.13
N SER A 3 -12.85 -58.05 1.04
CA SER A 3 -13.05 -57.02 2.06
C SER A 3 -12.40 -55.71 1.63
N SER A 4 -13.19 -54.69 1.32
CA SER A 4 -12.67 -53.34 1.06
C SER A 4 -12.38 -52.66 2.38
N THR A 5 -11.15 -52.83 2.87
CA THR A 5 -10.74 -52.38 4.21
C THR A 5 -10.50 -50.87 4.32
N ARG A 6 -10.68 -50.06 3.27
CA ARG A 6 -10.72 -48.57 3.36
C ARG A 6 -11.61 -47.99 2.25
N ASP A 7 -12.38 -46.95 2.58
CA ASP A 7 -13.25 -46.19 1.66
C ASP A 7 -12.46 -45.35 0.65
N ILE A 8 -11.61 -45.99 -0.14
CA ILE A 8 -10.76 -45.35 -1.14
C ILE A 8 -11.02 -46.02 -2.48
N THR A 9 -11.39 -45.22 -3.48
CA THR A 9 -11.61 -45.73 -4.83
C THR A 9 -10.31 -46.25 -5.45
N VAL A 10 -10.40 -47.35 -6.20
CA VAL A 10 -9.26 -47.98 -6.91
C VAL A 10 -8.48 -46.97 -7.78
N GLN A 11 -9.17 -45.99 -8.37
CA GLN A 11 -8.56 -44.95 -9.19
C GLN A 11 -7.61 -44.03 -8.39
N TYR A 12 -7.96 -43.75 -7.13
CA TYR A 12 -7.14 -42.94 -6.24
C TYR A 12 -5.84 -43.67 -5.90
N VAL A 13 -5.93 -44.98 -5.61
CA VAL A 13 -4.78 -45.85 -5.34
C VAL A 13 -3.84 -45.93 -6.56
N LYS A 14 -4.40 -46.18 -7.75
CA LYS A 14 -3.62 -46.24 -9.01
C LYS A 14 -2.89 -44.93 -9.30
N THR A 15 -3.55 -43.81 -9.08
CA THR A 15 -2.98 -42.47 -9.30
C THR A 15 -1.87 -42.14 -8.30
N ALA A 16 -2.06 -42.48 -7.03
CA ALA A 16 -1.05 -42.30 -5.99
C ALA A 16 0.20 -43.15 -6.24
N LEU A 17 0.03 -44.41 -6.65
CA LEU A 17 1.14 -45.30 -7.00
C LEU A 17 1.91 -44.80 -8.22
N ARG A 18 1.22 -44.33 -9.26
CA ARG A 18 1.86 -43.74 -10.45
C ARG A 18 2.75 -42.54 -10.08
N LYS A 19 2.23 -41.60 -9.30
CA LYS A 19 3.00 -40.43 -8.83
C LYS A 19 4.22 -40.79 -7.99
N LYS A 20 4.16 -41.91 -7.26
CA LYS A 20 5.28 -42.42 -6.46
C LYS A 20 6.40 -42.98 -7.35
N VAL A 21 6.04 -43.74 -8.40
CA VAL A 21 6.99 -44.34 -9.35
C VAL A 21 7.64 -43.27 -10.24
N GLU A 22 6.87 -42.25 -10.63
CA GLU A 22 7.33 -41.12 -11.44
C GLU A 22 8.17 -40.10 -10.64
N SER A 23 8.19 -40.19 -9.31
CA SER A 23 9.05 -39.34 -8.48
C SER A 23 10.52 -39.69 -8.71
N HIS A 24 11.37 -38.69 -8.95
CA HIS A 24 12.79 -38.84 -9.32
C HIS A 24 13.64 -39.48 -8.20
N GLY A 25 13.50 -40.79 -7.98
CA GLY A 25 14.35 -41.59 -7.11
C GLY A 25 14.10 -41.50 -5.60
N SER A 26 13.22 -40.60 -5.14
CA SER A 26 12.91 -40.41 -3.70
C SER A 26 11.95 -41.48 -3.15
N GLY A 27 11.19 -42.17 -4.02
CA GLY A 27 10.20 -43.17 -3.59
C GLY A 27 9.03 -42.56 -2.81
N VAL A 28 8.87 -41.24 -2.84
CA VAL A 28 7.80 -40.47 -2.20
C VAL A 28 7.14 -39.62 -3.29
N ALA A 29 5.81 -39.60 -3.32
CA ALA A 29 5.09 -38.78 -4.30
C ALA A 29 5.42 -37.29 -4.11
N GLU A 30 5.65 -36.58 -5.21
CA GLU A 30 5.90 -35.13 -5.20
C GLU A 30 4.78 -34.36 -4.46
N PRO A 31 5.12 -33.30 -3.71
CA PRO A 31 4.16 -32.52 -2.95
C PRO A 31 3.13 -31.85 -3.88
N ASP A 32 1.88 -31.82 -3.45
CA ASP A 32 0.79 -31.23 -4.23
C ASP A 32 1.08 -29.74 -4.55
N GLN A 33 1.09 -29.41 -5.84
CA GLN A 33 1.34 -28.04 -6.33
C GLN A 33 0.04 -27.33 -6.77
N ARG A 34 -1.14 -27.90 -6.49
CA ARG A 34 -2.41 -27.21 -6.77
C ARG A 34 -2.42 -25.81 -6.14
N GLY A 35 -2.87 -24.83 -6.91
CA GLY A 35 -2.96 -23.43 -6.48
C GLY A 35 -1.64 -22.64 -6.50
N LYS A 36 -0.49 -23.28 -6.75
CA LYS A 36 0.78 -22.55 -6.93
C LYS A 36 0.90 -22.06 -8.36
N HIS A 37 1.06 -20.75 -8.53
CA HIS A 37 1.18 -20.12 -9.83
C HIS A 37 2.38 -19.17 -9.83
N HIS A 38 3.43 -19.53 -10.59
CA HIS A 38 4.64 -18.71 -10.74
C HIS A 38 4.41 -17.50 -11.67
N ASN A 39 3.33 -17.48 -12.43
CA ASN A 39 2.94 -16.40 -13.33
C ASN A 39 1.99 -15.42 -12.63
N ARG A 40 2.31 -14.95 -11.42
CA ARG A 40 1.71 -13.72 -10.87
C ARG A 40 2.66 -12.53 -11.13
N PRO A 41 2.75 -12.02 -12.36
CA PRO A 41 3.59 -10.86 -12.70
C PRO A 41 3.02 -9.54 -12.17
N PHE A 42 1.90 -9.57 -11.42
CA PHE A 42 1.23 -8.39 -10.86
C PHE A 42 2.01 -7.74 -9.69
N LYS A 43 3.33 -7.85 -9.72
CA LYS A 43 4.21 -7.06 -8.87
C LYS A 43 4.49 -5.78 -9.64
N TYR A 44 3.81 -4.71 -9.24
CA TYR A 44 4.08 -3.38 -9.78
C TYR A 44 5.58 -3.07 -9.73
N PRO A 45 6.15 -2.42 -10.76
CA PRO A 45 7.57 -2.08 -10.78
C PRO A 45 7.95 -1.27 -9.53
N GLU A 46 9.11 -1.57 -8.94
CA GLU A 46 9.55 -0.90 -7.71
C GLU A 46 9.75 0.62 -7.93
N VAL A 47 10.11 1.01 -9.15
CA VAL A 47 10.18 2.41 -9.59
C VAL A 47 8.85 3.15 -9.34
N VAL A 48 7.72 2.53 -9.71
CA VAL A 48 6.39 3.13 -9.54
C VAL A 48 6.04 3.26 -8.05
N ARG A 49 6.40 2.25 -7.25
CA ARG A 49 6.17 2.28 -5.79
C ARG A 49 6.98 3.39 -5.12
N ASN A 50 8.24 3.53 -5.48
CA ASN A 50 9.11 4.59 -4.97
C ASN A 50 8.59 5.98 -5.33
N LEU A 51 8.07 6.16 -6.55
CA LEU A 51 7.47 7.41 -6.99
C LEU A 51 6.22 7.75 -6.15
N ILE A 52 5.38 6.77 -5.83
CA ILE A 52 4.23 6.95 -4.93
C ILE A 52 4.69 7.31 -3.51
N ARG A 53 5.69 6.61 -2.96
CA ARG A 53 6.23 6.89 -1.62
C ARG A 53 6.78 8.31 -1.52
N ALA A 54 7.58 8.72 -2.50
CA ALA A 54 8.14 10.06 -2.58
C ALA A 54 7.04 11.12 -2.64
N HIS A 55 5.99 10.88 -3.43
CA HIS A 55 4.84 11.77 -3.50
C HIS A 55 4.12 11.91 -2.16
N ILE A 56 3.83 10.80 -1.47
CA ILE A 56 3.15 10.81 -0.16
C ILE A 56 3.98 11.58 0.89
N GLN A 57 5.31 11.40 0.88
CA GLN A 57 6.22 12.07 1.82
C GLN A 57 6.35 13.57 1.58
N ASN A 58 6.01 14.06 0.38
CA ASN A 58 6.09 15.48 0.05
C ASN A 58 4.92 16.31 0.62
N PHE A 59 3.86 15.67 1.12
CA PHE A 59 2.73 16.38 1.70
C PHE A 59 3.04 16.88 3.12
N PRO A 60 2.54 18.06 3.51
CA PRO A 60 2.69 18.57 4.87
C PRO A 60 1.92 17.66 5.84
N ILE A 61 2.60 17.24 6.90
CA ILE A 61 2.05 16.42 7.97
C ILE A 61 1.73 17.31 9.16
N ILE A 62 0.56 17.09 9.75
CA ILE A 62 0.11 17.65 11.01
C ILE A 62 0.46 16.65 12.11
N ASP A 63 1.21 17.12 13.10
CA ASP A 63 1.67 16.28 14.20
C ASP A 63 0.54 15.84 15.13
N SER A 64 0.72 14.67 15.75
CA SER A 64 -0.27 14.07 16.64
C SER A 64 -0.55 14.85 17.92
N HIS A 65 0.39 15.71 18.36
CA HIS A 65 0.26 16.47 19.60
C HIS A 65 -0.91 17.45 19.58
N TYR A 66 -1.49 17.73 18.41
CA TYR A 66 -2.71 18.52 18.27
C TYR A 66 -4.00 17.72 18.53
N VAL A 67 -3.95 16.38 18.43
CA VAL A 67 -5.15 15.51 18.46
C VAL A 67 -5.23 14.69 19.75
N ARG A 68 -4.07 14.31 20.31
CA ARG A 68 -3.82 13.77 21.67
C ARG A 68 -2.38 13.23 21.71
N ALA A 69 -1.62 13.57 22.75
CA ALA A 69 -0.20 13.20 22.90
C ALA A 69 0.09 11.68 22.95
N THR A 70 -0.93 10.85 23.10
CA THR A 70 -0.77 9.39 23.32
C THR A 70 -0.66 8.57 22.03
N THR A 71 -0.79 9.18 20.85
CA THR A 71 -0.71 8.46 19.58
C THR A 71 0.48 8.92 18.74
N SER A 72 1.18 7.99 18.10
CA SER A 72 2.21 8.27 17.10
C SER A 72 1.65 8.48 15.69
N LYS A 73 0.34 8.70 15.58
CA LYS A 73 -0.37 8.78 14.31
C LYS A 73 -0.19 10.16 13.69
N GLN A 74 0.26 10.20 12.46
CA GLN A 74 0.46 11.43 11.71
C GLN A 74 -0.80 11.78 10.92
N PHE A 75 -1.09 13.06 10.76
CA PHE A 75 -2.31 13.51 10.11
C PHE A 75 -2.05 14.33 8.84
N LEU A 76 -2.84 14.11 7.81
CA LEU A 76 -2.89 14.95 6.62
C LEU A 76 -4.03 15.98 6.77
N PRO A 77 -3.94 17.16 6.12
CA PRO A 77 -5.03 18.12 6.05
C PRO A 77 -6.36 17.49 5.64
N GLU A 78 -7.47 18.00 6.20
CA GLU A 78 -8.84 17.51 5.92
C GLU A 78 -9.27 17.72 4.45
N GLU A 79 -8.70 18.74 3.80
CA GLU A 79 -8.97 19.07 2.41
C GLU A 79 -8.37 18.05 1.41
N LEU A 80 -7.39 17.27 1.87
CA LEU A 80 -6.76 16.24 1.06
C LEU A 80 -7.48 14.90 1.23
N ASN A 81 -7.58 14.17 0.14
CA ASN A 81 -8.11 12.80 0.11
C ASN A 81 -7.19 11.93 -0.74
N VAL A 82 -7.14 10.62 -0.46
CA VAL A 82 -6.27 9.67 -1.19
C VAL A 82 -6.50 9.75 -2.71
N SER A 83 -7.77 9.86 -3.13
CA SER A 83 -8.14 10.04 -4.55
C SER A 83 -7.56 11.32 -5.16
N MET A 84 -7.57 12.43 -4.41
CA MET A 84 -7.00 13.69 -4.89
C MET A 84 -5.49 13.60 -4.99
N MET A 85 -4.83 13.06 -3.97
CA MET A 85 -3.38 12.89 -3.96
C MET A 85 -2.90 12.01 -5.13
N SER A 86 -3.62 10.90 -5.40
CA SER A 86 -3.34 10.02 -6.55
C SER A 86 -3.51 10.75 -7.89
N ARG A 87 -4.56 11.57 -8.05
CA ARG A 87 -4.76 12.39 -9.26
C ARG A 87 -3.68 13.46 -9.41
N MET A 88 -3.23 14.08 -8.33
CA MET A 88 -2.13 15.04 -8.34
C MET A 88 -0.86 14.36 -8.85
N LEU A 89 -0.54 13.17 -8.36
CA LEU A 89 0.62 12.39 -8.82
C LEU A 89 0.55 12.10 -10.32
N MET A 90 -0.59 11.62 -10.81
CA MET A 90 -0.79 11.38 -12.25
C MET A 90 -0.59 12.65 -13.08
N THR A 91 -1.00 13.80 -12.54
CA THR A 91 -0.84 15.10 -13.20
C THR A 91 0.63 15.52 -13.21
N GLU A 92 1.36 15.34 -12.11
CA GLU A 92 2.79 15.65 -12.02
C GLU A 92 3.64 14.77 -12.94
N VAL A 93 3.36 13.46 -12.98
CA VAL A 93 4.03 12.51 -13.89
C VAL A 93 3.78 12.90 -15.35
N ARG A 94 2.55 13.28 -15.69
CA ARG A 94 2.20 13.77 -17.03
C ARG A 94 2.93 15.08 -17.36
N ARG A 95 3.05 16.01 -16.41
CA ARG A 95 3.78 17.28 -16.59
C ARG A 95 5.28 17.09 -16.73
N ALA A 96 5.85 16.09 -16.04
CA ALA A 96 7.26 15.74 -16.11
C ALA A 96 7.65 15.02 -17.42
N GLY A 97 6.69 14.70 -18.30
CA GLY A 97 6.96 14.02 -19.57
C GLY A 97 7.41 12.57 -19.40
N ILE A 98 7.11 11.94 -18.25
CA ILE A 98 7.42 10.54 -18.01
C ILE A 98 6.35 9.70 -18.71
N GLU A 99 6.55 9.44 -20.00
CA GLU A 99 5.69 8.57 -20.79
C GLU A 99 5.83 7.12 -20.29
N ASN A 100 4.72 6.36 -20.32
CA ASN A 100 4.61 4.93 -19.96
C ASN A 100 4.54 4.56 -18.47
N VAL A 101 4.37 5.51 -17.55
CA VAL A 101 4.10 5.20 -16.13
C VAL A 101 2.61 5.33 -15.83
N GLU A 102 1.90 4.21 -15.89
CA GLU A 102 0.51 4.13 -15.44
C GLU A 102 0.46 3.74 -13.96
N ILE A 103 -0.10 4.62 -13.13
CA ILE A 103 -0.21 4.42 -11.69
C ILE A 103 -1.64 3.99 -11.37
N SER A 104 -1.82 2.73 -10.99
CA SER A 104 -3.13 2.25 -10.54
C SER A 104 -3.53 2.93 -9.22
N ARG A 105 -4.77 3.42 -9.13
CA ARG A 105 -5.33 3.95 -7.87
C ARG A 105 -5.29 2.92 -6.75
N HIS A 106 -5.52 1.64 -7.05
CA HIS A 106 -5.44 0.57 -6.07
C HIS A 106 -4.03 0.39 -5.50
N LEU A 107 -2.98 0.57 -6.31
CA LEU A 107 -1.61 0.53 -5.83
C LEU A 107 -1.33 1.69 -4.87
N TYR A 108 -1.79 2.88 -5.23
CA TYR A 108 -1.65 4.06 -4.39
C TYR A 108 -2.34 3.87 -3.04
N ASP A 109 -3.60 3.44 -3.05
CA ASP A 109 -4.38 3.13 -1.84
C ASP A 109 -3.68 2.04 -1.00
N HIS A 110 -3.15 1.01 -1.65
CA HIS A 110 -2.45 -0.07 -0.96
C HIS A 110 -1.21 0.44 -0.24
N ILE A 111 -0.32 1.16 -0.92
CA ILE A 111 0.91 1.72 -0.34
C ILE A 111 0.58 2.68 0.80
N PHE A 112 -0.40 3.57 0.60
CA PHE A 112 -0.83 4.53 1.61
C PHE A 112 -1.28 3.83 2.90
N ASN A 113 -2.06 2.73 2.79
CA ASN A 113 -2.61 2.05 3.95
C ASN A 113 -1.66 1.03 4.60
N THR A 114 -0.70 0.46 3.86
CA THR A 114 0.20 -0.57 4.39
C THR A 114 1.54 -0.02 4.87
N GLU A 115 2.06 1.03 4.24
CA GLU A 115 3.40 1.53 4.54
C GLU A 115 3.39 2.79 5.43
N PHE A 116 2.28 3.53 5.44
CA PHE A 116 2.19 4.81 6.17
C PHE A 116 1.17 4.74 7.31
N ASN A 117 1.55 5.24 8.49
CA ASN A 117 0.64 5.46 9.62
C ASN A 117 -0.02 6.86 9.54
N LEU A 118 -0.56 7.18 8.36
CA LEU A 118 -1.19 8.47 8.06
C LEU A 118 -2.72 8.37 8.11
N SER A 119 -3.39 9.46 8.48
CA SER A 119 -4.84 9.59 8.30
C SER A 119 -5.25 11.02 8.09
N PHE A 120 -6.42 11.23 7.53
CA PHE A 120 -6.96 12.57 7.35
C PHE A 120 -7.40 13.15 8.69
N PHE A 121 -6.96 14.37 8.95
CA PHE A 121 -7.41 15.14 10.10
C PHE A 121 -8.90 15.42 9.94
N THR A 122 -9.65 15.27 11.03
CA THR A 122 -11.07 15.64 11.06
C THR A 122 -11.28 16.56 12.24
N LEU A 123 -11.77 17.78 11.96
CA LEU A 123 -12.11 18.74 12.98
C LEU A 123 -13.27 18.20 13.86
N LYS A 124 -13.01 18.01 15.15
CA LYS A 124 -14.10 17.87 16.13
C LYS A 124 -14.64 19.27 16.47
N LYS A 125 -15.96 19.39 16.61
CA LYS A 125 -16.68 20.65 16.87
C LYS A 125 -16.16 21.47 18.06
N ASP A 126 -15.47 20.85 19.01
CA ASP A 126 -14.94 21.52 20.21
C ASP A 126 -13.45 21.93 20.09
N GLY A 127 -12.80 21.66 18.95
CA GLY A 127 -11.35 21.80 18.74
C GLY A 127 -10.88 23.02 17.93
N TYR A 128 -11.78 23.94 17.56
CA TYR A 128 -11.48 25.08 16.66
C TYR A 128 -10.36 26.02 17.16
N VAL A 129 -10.15 26.10 18.48
CA VAL A 129 -9.19 27.03 19.09
C VAL A 129 -7.74 26.60 18.86
N SER A 130 -7.43 25.29 18.91
CA SER A 130 -6.05 24.82 18.70
C SER A 130 -5.62 24.94 17.24
N LEU A 131 -6.58 24.84 16.31
CA LEU A 131 -6.35 24.85 14.88
C LEU A 131 -6.09 26.27 14.33
N LEU A 132 -6.80 27.27 14.84
CA LEU A 132 -6.52 28.69 14.54
C LEU A 132 -5.09 29.10 14.95
N LEU A 133 -4.60 28.58 16.08
CA LEU A 133 -3.25 28.87 16.58
C LEU A 133 -2.15 28.21 15.74
N HIS A 134 -2.48 27.16 14.97
CA HIS A 134 -1.54 26.48 14.10
C HIS A 134 -1.58 27.00 12.66
N TYR A 135 -2.75 27.25 12.08
CA TYR A 135 -2.85 27.91 10.77
C TYR A 135 -2.10 29.25 10.78
N THR A 136 -2.20 30.02 11.86
CA THR A 136 -1.43 31.25 12.03
C THR A 136 0.08 31.00 12.09
N LYS A 137 0.55 29.93 12.74
CA LYS A 137 1.98 29.55 12.79
C LYS A 137 2.53 29.02 11.45
N ILE A 138 1.75 28.21 10.72
CA ILE A 138 2.12 27.73 9.38
C ILE A 138 2.17 28.92 8.40
N LEU A 139 1.11 29.73 8.35
CA LEU A 139 1.04 30.88 7.44
C LEU A 139 2.17 31.88 7.75
N CYS A 140 2.48 32.12 9.03
CA CYS A 140 3.60 32.98 9.41
C CYS A 140 4.95 32.40 8.95
N SER A 141 5.19 31.09 9.13
CA SER A 141 6.44 30.44 8.67
C SER A 141 6.62 30.46 7.15
N LEU A 142 5.52 30.35 6.39
CA LEU A 142 5.54 30.47 4.93
C LEU A 142 5.81 31.91 4.47
N GLN A 143 5.36 32.91 5.23
CA GLN A 143 5.56 34.32 4.93
C GLN A 143 7.01 34.78 5.18
N TYR A 144 7.70 34.20 6.18
CA TYR A 144 9.14 34.39 6.38
C TYR A 144 9.98 33.79 5.24
N LYS A 145 9.66 32.57 4.78
CA LYS A 145 10.37 31.96 3.62
C LYS A 145 10.20 32.74 2.31
N LEU A 146 9.10 33.49 2.16
CA LEU A 146 8.83 34.34 1.00
C LEU A 146 9.43 35.75 1.09
N SER A 147 10.01 36.16 2.22
CA SER A 147 10.71 37.44 2.37
C SER A 147 12.24 37.29 2.21
N ASP A 148 12.79 36.11 2.49
CA ASP A 148 14.24 35.82 2.36
C ASP A 148 14.72 35.55 0.91
N TRP A 149 13.83 35.48 -0.09
CA TRP A 149 14.20 35.32 -1.52
C TRP A 149 14.26 36.63 -2.31
N LYS A 150 14.03 37.78 -1.66
CA LYS A 150 14.31 39.11 -2.24
C LYS A 150 15.73 39.55 -1.83
N ILE A 151 16.74 38.97 -2.47
CA ILE A 151 18.10 39.53 -2.56
C ILE A 151 18.50 39.49 -4.03
#